data_AF-A0A7C1N998-F1
#
_entry.id   AF-A0A7C1N998-F1
#
_cell.length_a   1.000
_cell.length_b   1.000
_cell.length_c   1.000
_cell.angle_alpha   90.00
_cell.angle_beta   90.00
_cell.angle_gamma   90.00
#
_symmetry.space_group_name_H-M   'P 1'
#
loop_
_entity.id
_entity.type
_entity.pdbx_description
1 polymer ?
#
loop_
_entity_poly.entity_id
_entity_poly.type
_entity_poly.pdbx_seq_one_letter_code
_entity_poly.pdbx_strand_id
1 'polypeptide(L)'
;MKPGDFFDQEKRRQQIEILQKEAERIEEWLEQNEAKIGRQGREIKSNITDNESGTMVSSHGTIQGYNGQVLVDDSHQVIVQAEVFGEGQDCYHLEPLIDGAKA
;
A
#
# COMPACT_ATOMS: atom_id res chain seq x y z
N MET A 1 29.01 11.54 36.77
CA MET A 1 27.89 11.42 35.82
C MET A 1 26.98 12.62 36.04
N LYS A 2 26.73 13.44 35.01
CA LYS A 2 25.96 14.67 35.15
C LYS A 2 24.45 14.33 35.13
N PRO A 3 23.58 15.13 35.78
CA PRO A 3 22.13 14.87 35.81
C PRO A 3 21.47 14.72 34.42
N GLY A 4 22.03 15.38 33.39
CA GLY A 4 21.57 15.25 32.01
C GLY A 4 21.90 13.91 31.34
N ASP A 5 22.91 13.17 31.84
CA ASP A 5 23.33 11.89 31.26
C ASP A 5 22.30 10.78 31.55
N PHE A 6 21.58 10.84 32.68
CA PHE A 6 20.52 9.89 33.02
C PHE A 6 19.26 10.07 32.16
N PHE A 7 18.88 11.32 31.90
CA PHE A 7 17.73 11.65 31.03
C PHE A 7 17.97 11.23 29.57
N ASP A 8 19.22 11.28 29.11
CA ASP A 8 19.62 10.77 27.78
C ASP A 8 19.57 9.24 27.74
N GLN A 9 20.00 8.56 28.80
CA GLN A 9 19.94 7.10 28.91
C GLN A 9 18.51 6.56 28.94
N GLU A 10 17.60 7.18 29.68
CA GLU A 10 16.19 6.77 29.70
C GLU A 10 15.51 6.95 28.33
N LYS A 11 15.76 8.09 27.64
CA LYS A 11 15.26 8.32 26.28
C LYS A 11 15.80 7.30 25.29
N ARG A 12 17.10 6.98 25.36
CA ARG A 12 17.70 5.93 24.52
C ARG A 12 17.06 4.57 24.79
N ARG A 13 16.81 4.23 26.05
CA ARG A 13 16.15 2.96 26.41
C ARG A 13 14.73 2.89 25.84
N GLN A 14 13.94 3.96 26.01
CA GLN A 14 12.60 4.05 25.41
C GLN A 14 12.64 3.94 23.88
N GLN A 15 13.61 4.58 23.24
CA GLN A 15 13.77 4.50 21.78
C GLN A 15 14.13 3.07 21.33
N ILE A 16 15.00 2.38 22.06
CA ILE A 16 15.34 0.98 21.80
C ILE A 16 14.09 0.10 21.94
N GLU A 17 13.31 0.27 23.03
CA GLU A 17 12.08 -0.50 23.28
C GLU A 17 11.06 -0.30 22.14
N ILE A 18 10.89 0.94 21.64
CA ILE A 18 10.00 1.23 20.50
C ILE A 18 10.50 0.54 19.22
N LEU A 19 11.79 0.66 18.90
CA LEU A 19 12.36 0.06 17.69
C LEU A 19 12.30 -1.47 17.73
N GLN A 20 12.51 -2.08 18.90
CA GLN A 20 12.35 -3.52 19.08
C GLN A 20 10.92 -3.96 18.79
N LYS A 21 9.93 -3.25 19.34
CA LYS A 21 8.52 -3.54 19.11
C LYS A 21 8.11 -3.34 17.64
N GLU A 22 8.68 -2.34 16.96
CA GLU A 22 8.46 -2.14 15.52
C GLU A 22 9.06 -3.28 14.70
N ALA A 23 10.26 -3.75 15.05
CA ALA A 23 10.91 -4.89 14.39
C ALA A 23 10.11 -6.19 14.57
N GLU A 24 9.71 -6.50 15.80
CA GLU A 24 8.86 -7.66 16.12
C GLU A 24 7.57 -7.65 15.28
N ARG A 25 6.91 -6.50 15.18
CA ARG A 25 5.70 -6.35 14.36
C ARG A 25 5.96 -6.61 12.87
N ILE A 26 7.12 -6.21 12.35
CA ILE A 26 7.50 -6.47 10.95
C ILE A 26 7.74 -7.96 10.74
N GLU A 27 8.46 -8.61 11.67
CA GLU A 27 8.74 -10.05 11.61
C GLU A 27 7.46 -10.87 11.64
N GLU A 28 6.57 -10.62 12.60
CA GLU A 28 5.26 -11.27 12.70
C GLU A 28 4.43 -11.09 11.42
N TRP A 29 4.46 -9.91 10.82
CA TRP A 29 3.74 -9.63 9.57
C TRP A 29 4.34 -10.43 8.40
N LEU A 30 5.67 -10.50 8.28
CA LEU A 30 6.36 -11.26 7.24
C LEU A 30 6.13 -12.78 7.36
N GLU A 31 5.94 -13.30 8.57
CA GLU A 31 5.59 -14.71 8.78
C GLU A 31 4.18 -15.06 8.30
N GLN A 32 3.26 -14.09 8.34
CA GLN A 32 1.83 -14.30 8.04
C GLN A 32 1.45 -13.91 6.62
N ASN A 33 2.29 -13.18 5.90
CA ASN A 33 1.96 -12.62 4.58
C ASN A 33 2.96 -13.08 3.52
N GLU A 34 2.45 -13.30 2.31
CA GLU A 34 3.29 -13.62 1.16
C GLU A 34 3.94 -12.36 0.56
N ALA A 35 5.04 -12.57 -0.17
CA ALA A 35 5.70 -11.51 -0.92
C ALA A 35 4.71 -10.88 -1.93
N LYS A 36 4.61 -9.55 -1.92
CA LYS A 36 3.78 -8.84 -2.89
C LYS A 36 4.45 -8.89 -4.26
N ILE A 37 3.91 -9.68 -5.19
CA ILE A 37 4.44 -9.78 -6.55
C ILE A 37 3.73 -8.76 -7.45
N GLY A 38 4.51 -7.85 -8.03
CA GLY A 38 4.00 -6.90 -9.02
C GLY A 38 3.79 -7.56 -10.38
N ARG A 39 3.07 -6.89 -11.29
CA ARG A 39 2.76 -7.42 -12.64
C ARG A 39 3.97 -7.86 -13.46
N GLN A 40 5.17 -7.31 -13.21
CA GLN A 40 6.41 -7.71 -13.88
C GLN A 40 7.01 -9.02 -13.34
N GLY A 41 6.31 -9.72 -12.43
CA GLY A 41 6.78 -10.95 -11.79
C GLY A 41 7.91 -10.73 -10.78
N ARG A 42 8.13 -9.48 -10.35
CA ARG A 42 9.14 -9.12 -9.35
C ARG A 42 8.43 -8.74 -8.05
N GLU A 43 9.07 -9.07 -6.94
CA GLU A 43 8.64 -8.60 -5.64
C GLU A 43 8.68 -7.07 -5.61
N ILE A 44 7.60 -6.49 -5.11
CA ILE A 44 7.44 -5.06 -4.88
C ILE A 44 7.22 -4.82 -3.39
N LYS A 45 7.42 -3.57 -2.97
CA LYS A 45 7.30 -3.20 -1.56
C LYS A 45 5.89 -3.47 -1.04
N SER A 46 5.81 -4.26 0.04
CA SER A 46 4.60 -4.48 0.82
C SER A 46 4.27 -3.29 1.73
N ASN A 47 2.99 -3.16 2.07
CA ASN A 47 2.54 -2.25 3.12
C ASN A 47 1.87 -3.03 4.25
N ILE A 48 2.38 -2.84 5.46
CA ILE A 48 1.93 -3.53 6.68
C ILE A 48 0.48 -3.17 7.03
N THR A 49 0.04 -1.92 6.76
CA THR A 49 -1.31 -1.47 7.09
C THR A 49 -2.35 -1.97 6.08
N ASP A 50 -1.98 -1.94 4.80
CA ASP A 50 -2.84 -2.36 3.70
C ASP A 50 -1.97 -2.81 2.53
N ASN A 51 -1.76 -4.11 2.40
CA ASN A 51 -0.85 -4.66 1.40
C ASN A 51 -1.41 -4.58 -0.02
N GLU A 52 -2.71 -4.42 -0.19
CA GLU A 52 -3.33 -4.30 -1.51
C GLU A 52 -3.21 -2.88 -2.06
N SER A 53 -3.00 -1.88 -1.20
CA SER A 53 -2.78 -0.49 -1.64
C SER A 53 -1.53 -0.28 -2.52
N GLY A 54 -1.60 0.70 -3.40
CA GLY A 54 -0.52 1.11 -4.31
C GLY A 54 0.09 2.45 -3.95
N THR A 55 1.38 2.63 -4.25
CA THR A 55 2.00 3.96 -4.27
C THR A 55 1.85 4.59 -5.65
N MET A 56 1.32 5.82 -5.71
CA MET A 56 1.00 6.55 -6.93
C MET A 56 1.78 7.86 -6.97
N VAL A 57 2.38 8.17 -8.12
CA VAL A 57 3.11 9.43 -8.31
C VAL A 57 2.14 10.49 -8.83
N SER A 58 2.08 11.62 -8.13
CA SER A 58 1.32 12.81 -8.52
C SER A 58 2.25 14.02 -8.66
N SER A 59 1.73 15.13 -9.18
CA SER A 59 2.46 16.41 -9.25
C SER A 59 2.86 16.97 -7.88
N HIS A 60 2.22 16.53 -6.80
CA HIS A 60 2.46 16.99 -5.44
C HIS A 60 3.23 15.96 -4.58
N GLY A 61 3.81 14.93 -5.21
CA GLY A 61 4.52 13.85 -4.52
C GLY A 61 3.82 12.51 -4.65
N THR A 62 4.10 11.58 -3.74
CA THR A 62 3.56 10.22 -3.78
C THR A 62 2.38 10.05 -2.82
N ILE A 63 1.32 9.41 -3.27
CA ILE A 63 0.12 9.09 -2.48
C ILE A 63 0.00 7.57 -2.41
N GLN A 64 -0.37 7.05 -1.23
CA GLN A 64 -0.71 5.64 -1.06
C GLN A 64 -2.24 5.48 -1.07
N GLY A 65 -2.76 4.60 -1.92
CA GLY A 65 -4.20 4.38 -2.04
C GLY A 65 -4.58 3.45 -3.18
N TYR A 66 -5.82 3.62 -3.65
CA TYR A 66 -6.42 2.84 -4.72
C TYR A 66 -6.85 3.74 -5.87
N ASN A 67 -6.71 3.22 -7.08
CA ASN A 67 -7.17 3.85 -8.29
C ASN A 67 -8.50 3.21 -8.67
N GLY A 68 -9.58 3.97 -8.55
CA GLY A 68 -10.91 3.53 -8.93
C GLY A 68 -11.19 3.85 -10.39
N GLN A 69 -11.62 2.85 -11.14
CA GLN A 69 -12.05 3.02 -12.52
C GLN A 69 -13.49 2.57 -12.70
N VAL A 70 -14.20 3.27 -13.58
CA VAL A 70 -15.61 3.08 -13.83
C VAL A 70 -15.85 3.06 -15.33
N LEU A 71 -16.58 2.06 -15.80
CA LEU A 71 -17.07 1.98 -17.18
C LEU A 71 -18.52 2.46 -17.21
N VAL A 72 -18.80 3.40 -18.12
CA VAL A 72 -20.13 4.00 -18.29
C VAL A 72 -20.62 3.71 -19.71
N ASP A 73 -21.88 3.26 -19.82
CA ASP A 73 -22.54 3.08 -21.11
C ASP A 73 -22.80 4.45 -21.76
N ASP A 74 -22.37 4.60 -23.02
CA ASP A 74 -22.49 5.87 -23.74
C ASP A 74 -23.96 6.23 -24.05
N SER A 75 -24.80 5.24 -24.35
CA SER A 75 -26.18 5.48 -24.78
C SER A 75 -27.09 5.91 -23.63
N HIS A 76 -26.91 5.33 -22.45
CA HIS A 76 -27.80 5.52 -21.30
C HIS A 76 -27.13 6.28 -20.14
N GLN A 77 -25.81 6.53 -20.22
CA GLN A 77 -25.02 7.23 -19.20
C GLN A 77 -25.11 6.55 -17.81
N VAL A 78 -25.20 5.21 -17.82
CA VAL A 78 -25.26 4.38 -16.60
C VAL A 78 -23.93 3.68 -16.37
N ILE A 79 -23.55 3.51 -15.11
CA ILE A 79 -22.38 2.72 -14.73
C ILE A 79 -22.68 1.25 -14.99
N VAL A 80 -21.85 0.61 -15.81
CA VAL A 80 -21.97 -0.82 -16.14
C VAL A 80 -20.93 -1.68 -15.43
N GLN A 81 -19.80 -1.09 -15.02
CA GLN A 81 -18.78 -1.76 -14.22
C GLN A 81 -17.98 -0.75 -13.39
N ALA A 82 -17.51 -1.17 -12.22
CA ALA A 82 -16.60 -0.38 -11.38
C ALA A 82 -15.62 -1.30 -10.66
N GLU A 83 -14.32 -0.94 -10.69
CA GLU A 83 -13.24 -1.70 -10.05
C GLU A 83 -12.24 -0.77 -9.38
N VAL A 84 -11.52 -1.30 -8.40
CA VAL A 84 -10.45 -0.60 -7.67
C VAL A 84 -9.15 -1.35 -7.80
N PHE A 85 -8.07 -0.62 -8.08
CA PHE A 85 -6.76 -1.20 -8.34
C PHE A 85 -5.71 -0.61 -7.40
N GLY A 86 -4.86 -1.48 -6.87
CA GLY A 86 -3.70 -1.15 -6.05
C GLY A 86 -2.49 -0.65 -6.84
N GLU A 87 -2.68 -0.10 -8.05
CA GLU A 87 -1.61 0.46 -8.88
C GLU A 87 -2.03 1.82 -9.45
N GLY A 88 -1.06 2.72 -9.60
CA GLY A 88 -1.32 4.05 -10.16
C GLY A 88 -1.40 4.09 -11.68
N GLN A 89 -0.94 3.05 -12.38
CA GLN A 89 -0.83 3.05 -13.83
C GLN A 89 -2.03 2.35 -14.48
N ASP A 90 -2.86 3.14 -15.15
CA ASP A 90 -4.16 2.69 -15.67
C ASP A 90 -4.10 1.79 -16.91
N CYS A 91 -2.94 1.66 -17.56
CA CYS A 91 -2.86 1.00 -18.86
C CYS A 91 -3.27 -0.48 -18.82
N TYR A 92 -3.26 -1.11 -17.65
CA TYR A 92 -3.61 -2.51 -17.49
C TYR A 92 -4.95 -2.73 -16.78
N HIS A 93 -5.72 -1.67 -16.53
CA HIS A 93 -7.05 -1.77 -15.89
C HIS A 93 -8.16 -2.00 -16.91
N LEU A 94 -7.93 -1.66 -18.18
CA LEU A 94 -8.96 -1.73 -19.22
C LEU A 94 -9.47 -3.14 -19.48
N GLU A 95 -8.57 -4.12 -19.59
CA GLU A 95 -8.92 -5.52 -19.82
C GLU A 95 -9.84 -6.07 -18.72
N PRO A 96 -9.47 -6.00 -17.42
CA PRO A 96 -10.35 -6.48 -16.34
C PRO A 96 -11.69 -5.73 -16.28
N LEU A 97 -11.71 -4.41 -16.52
CA LEU A 97 -12.97 -3.64 -16.59
C LEU A 97 -13.91 -4.10 -17.71
N ILE A 98 -13.38 -4.35 -18.91
CA ILE A 98 -14.19 -4.81 -20.04
C ILE A 98 -14.71 -6.22 -19.77
N ASP A 99 -13.89 -7.09 -19.21
CA ASP A 99 -14.31 -8.46 -18.92
C ASP A 99 -15.35 -8.51 -17.79
N GLY A 100 -15.19 -7.68 -16.75
CA GLY A 100 -16.18 -7.52 -15.70
C GLY A 100 -17.53 -7.03 -16.20
N ALA A 101 -17.54 -6.14 -17.21
CA ALA A 101 -18.77 -5.63 -17.81
C ALA A 101 -19.51 -6.64 -18.73
N LYS A 102 -18.87 -7.75 -19.11
CA LYS A 102 -19.49 -8.82 -19.91
C LYS A 102 -20.22 -9.87 -19.07
N ALA A 103 -19.95 -9.94 -17.77
CA ALA A 103 -20.49 -10.94 -16.85
C ALA A 103 -21.96 -10.65 -16.48
#